data_AF-A0A258KLH5-F1
#
_entry.id   AF-A0A258KLH5-F1
#
_cell.length_a   1.000
_cell.length_b   1.000
_cell.length_c   1.000
_cell.angle_alpha   90.00
_cell.angle_beta   90.00
_cell.angle_gamma   90.00
#
_symmetry.space_group_name_H-M   'P 1'
#
loop_
_entity.id
_entity.type
_entity.pdbx_description
1 polymer ?
#
loop_
_entity_poly.entity_id
_entity_poly.type
_entity_poly.pdbx_seq_one_letter_code
_entity_poly.pdbx_strand_id
1 'polypeptide(L)'
;MLKTFSDVRNELNSLSSLFRFLLKSFSEHEYFEVLLSQLKPYMLSQLMARTGAITIGESGTIKLMGHKVTDQERLVLYNSGTFGQQIYKRLQQLNFSQLLWIDEDADLCNQDNLPVSDPRSLIDSTFDKLFIASLNPDFTLRIIQHLKELGVDDQKILKFDFKQELNTLIAEYGINPNSFEVFTA
;
A
#
# COMPACT_ATOMS: atom_id res chain seq x y z
N MET A 1 13.46 0.09 -11.12
CA MET A 1 12.57 -0.66 -12.03
C MET A 1 11.29 -0.97 -11.28
N LEU A 2 10.15 -0.48 -11.75
CA LEU A 2 8.85 -0.90 -11.22
C LEU A 2 8.73 -2.42 -11.38
N LYS A 3 8.42 -3.13 -10.30
CA LYS A 3 8.08 -4.56 -10.39
C LYS A 3 6.89 -4.68 -11.37
N THR A 4 7.13 -5.32 -12.51
CA THR A 4 6.11 -5.68 -13.49
C THR A 4 5.54 -7.03 -13.08
N PHE A 5 4.23 -7.13 -12.89
CA PHE A 5 3.55 -8.39 -12.65
C PHE A 5 2.30 -8.48 -13.51
N SER A 6 2.00 -9.71 -13.93
CA SER A 6 0.90 -10.03 -14.85
C SER A 6 -0.39 -10.36 -14.10
N ASP A 7 -0.32 -10.88 -12.87
CA ASP A 7 -1.49 -11.35 -12.10
C ASP A 7 -1.24 -11.31 -10.58
N VAL A 8 -2.16 -10.66 -9.85
CA VAL A 8 -2.14 -10.58 -8.38
C VAL A 8 -2.19 -11.96 -7.74
N ARG A 9 -3.00 -12.89 -8.29
CA ARG A 9 -3.13 -14.23 -7.72
C ARG A 9 -1.81 -14.99 -7.78
N ASN A 10 -1.07 -14.85 -8.87
CA ASN A 10 0.26 -15.46 -9.02
C ASN A 10 1.28 -14.85 -8.06
N GLU A 11 1.22 -13.53 -7.80
CA GLU A 11 2.06 -12.89 -6.78
C GLU A 11 1.75 -13.44 -5.38
N LEU A 12 0.47 -13.58 -5.02
CA LEU A 12 0.06 -14.14 -3.73
C LEU A 12 0.54 -15.59 -3.56
N ASN A 13 0.39 -16.43 -4.58
CA ASN A 13 0.87 -17.82 -4.56
C ASN A 13 2.41 -17.91 -4.44
N SER A 14 3.13 -17.04 -5.15
CA SER A 14 4.60 -16.99 -5.10
C SER A 14 5.10 -16.54 -3.73
N LEU A 15 4.48 -15.51 -3.17
CA LEU A 15 4.77 -15.06 -1.80
C LEU A 15 4.42 -16.13 -0.78
N SER A 16 3.24 -16.74 -0.86
CA SER A 16 2.86 -17.87 0.01
C SER A 16 3.92 -18.96 0.00
N SER A 17 4.37 -19.39 -1.18
CA SER A 17 5.40 -20.43 -1.32
C SER A 17 6.74 -20.01 -0.69
N LEU A 18 7.18 -18.77 -0.92
CA LEU A 18 8.40 -18.23 -0.31
C LEU A 18 8.30 -18.21 1.23
N PHE A 19 7.21 -17.67 1.78
CA PHE A 19 7.08 -17.50 3.22
C PHE A 19 6.86 -18.82 3.96
N ARG A 20 6.23 -19.82 3.33
CA ARG A 20 6.18 -21.20 3.82
C ARG A 20 7.57 -21.84 3.84
N PHE A 21 8.35 -21.63 2.78
CA PHE A 21 9.74 -22.10 2.73
C PHE A 21 10.60 -21.46 3.83
N LEU A 22 10.48 -20.13 4.02
CA LEU A 22 11.20 -19.42 5.07
C LEU A 22 10.79 -19.91 6.47
N LEU A 23 9.49 -20.05 6.73
CA LEU A 23 8.98 -20.58 8.00
C LEU A 23 9.58 -21.96 8.33
N LYS A 24 9.56 -22.87 7.34
CA LYS A 24 10.15 -24.21 7.48
C LYS A 24 11.67 -24.16 7.67
N SER A 25 12.36 -23.28 6.95
CA SER A 25 13.82 -23.16 7.04
C SER A 25 14.26 -22.58 8.38
N PHE A 26 13.47 -21.66 8.94
CA PHE A 26 13.78 -21.00 10.21
C PHE A 26 13.49 -21.88 11.41
N SER A 27 12.55 -22.83 11.33
CA SER A 27 12.21 -23.70 12.47
C SER A 27 13.36 -24.57 12.97
N GLU A 28 14.40 -24.74 12.16
CA GLU A 28 15.61 -25.49 12.51
C GLU A 28 16.76 -24.59 13.01
N HIS A 29 16.58 -23.26 13.00
CA HIS A 29 17.62 -22.29 13.36
C HIS A 29 17.58 -21.93 14.85
N GLU A 30 18.75 -21.75 15.47
CA GLU A 30 18.89 -21.33 16.89
C GLU A 30 18.23 -19.99 17.24
N TYR A 31 17.90 -19.16 16.24
CA TYR A 31 17.27 -17.84 16.40
C TYR A 31 15.82 -17.83 15.89
N PHE A 32 15.17 -18.99 15.85
CA PHE A 32 13.82 -19.16 15.30
C PHE A 32 12.84 -18.10 15.79
N GLU A 33 12.76 -17.84 17.10
CA GLU A 33 11.83 -16.85 17.68
C GLU A 33 12.06 -15.44 17.12
N VAL A 34 13.33 -15.03 16.99
CA VAL A 34 13.70 -13.71 16.47
C VAL A 34 13.37 -13.61 14.98
N LEU A 35 13.66 -14.66 14.21
CA LEU A 35 13.37 -14.72 12.77
C LEU A 35 11.86 -14.75 12.51
N LEU A 36 11.11 -15.53 13.31
CA LEU A 36 9.67 -15.66 13.22
C LEU A 36 8.97 -14.32 13.47
N SER A 37 9.43 -13.56 14.47
CA SER A 37 8.87 -12.24 14.81
C SER A 37 8.95 -11.22 13.66
N GLN A 38 9.94 -11.36 12.78
CA GLN A 38 10.17 -10.48 11.64
C GLN A 38 9.43 -10.94 10.37
N LEU A 39 9.00 -12.19 10.33
CA LEU A 39 8.47 -12.82 9.12
C LEU A 39 7.11 -12.21 8.71
N LYS A 40 6.22 -11.92 9.67
CA LYS A 40 4.92 -11.29 9.38
C LYS A 40 5.05 -9.84 8.88
N PRO A 41 5.81 -8.94 9.55
CA PRO A 41 6.08 -7.60 9.01
C PRO A 41 6.70 -7.65 7.61
N TYR A 42 7.66 -8.55 7.40
CA TYR A 42 8.30 -8.70 6.10
C TYR A 42 7.31 -9.17 5.04
N MET A 43 6.45 -10.15 5.35
CA MET A 43 5.41 -10.61 4.44
C MET A 43 4.47 -9.50 4.04
N LEU A 44 3.96 -8.75 5.01
CA LEU A 44 3.05 -7.65 4.74
C LEU A 44 3.71 -6.59 3.85
N SER A 45 4.98 -6.26 4.10
CA SER A 45 5.73 -5.33 3.24
C SER A 45 5.82 -5.81 1.79
N GLN A 46 6.03 -7.12 1.57
CA GLN A 46 6.09 -7.69 0.23
C GLN A 46 4.72 -7.73 -0.44
N LEU A 47 3.67 -8.10 0.31
CA LEU A 47 2.29 -8.08 -0.17
C LEU A 47 1.91 -6.67 -0.62
N MET A 48 2.11 -5.66 0.22
CA MET A 48 1.81 -4.27 -0.10
C MET A 48 2.58 -3.79 -1.33
N ALA A 49 3.90 -4.00 -1.37
CA ALA A 49 4.74 -3.55 -2.48
C ALA A 49 4.40 -4.23 -3.82
N ARG A 50 3.89 -5.46 -3.80
CA ARG A 50 3.58 -6.26 -5.00
C ARG A 50 2.13 -6.18 -5.44
N THR A 51 1.22 -5.76 -4.58
CA THR A 51 -0.22 -5.65 -4.91
C THR A 51 -0.69 -4.20 -5.06
N GLY A 52 0.20 -3.23 -4.77
CA GLY A 52 -0.16 -1.82 -4.62
C GLY A 52 -0.97 -1.57 -3.35
N ALA A 53 -0.76 -2.38 -2.30
CA ALA A 53 -1.48 -2.34 -1.03
C ALA A 53 -3.01 -2.33 -1.15
N ILE A 54 -3.52 -2.96 -2.21
CA ILE A 54 -4.95 -3.06 -2.48
C ILE A 54 -5.41 -4.49 -2.24
N THR A 55 -6.48 -4.63 -1.46
CA THR A 55 -7.20 -5.88 -1.27
C THR A 55 -8.63 -5.75 -1.81
N ILE A 56 -9.16 -6.85 -2.32
CA ILE A 56 -10.53 -6.93 -2.84
C ILE A 56 -11.18 -8.10 -2.12
N GLY A 57 -12.14 -7.81 -1.23
CA GLY A 57 -12.89 -8.83 -0.51
C GLY A 57 -13.91 -9.54 -1.40
N GLU A 58 -14.49 -10.64 -0.90
CA GLU A 58 -15.46 -11.46 -1.64
C GLU A 58 -16.68 -10.69 -2.14
N SER A 59 -17.13 -9.68 -1.39
CA SER A 59 -18.24 -8.79 -1.78
C SER A 59 -17.86 -7.72 -2.81
N GLY A 60 -16.63 -7.74 -3.34
CA GLY A 60 -16.08 -6.69 -4.19
C GLY A 60 -15.63 -5.45 -3.42
N THR A 61 -15.62 -5.48 -2.08
CA THR A 61 -15.15 -4.35 -1.27
C THR A 61 -13.65 -4.14 -1.49
N ILE A 62 -13.29 -2.96 -2.01
CA ILE A 62 -11.90 -2.57 -2.23
C ILE A 62 -11.38 -1.85 -0.98
N LYS A 63 -10.18 -2.22 -0.53
CA LYS A 63 -9.44 -1.48 0.48
C LYS A 63 -8.08 -1.06 -0.06
N LEU A 64 -7.65 0.15 0.29
CA LEU A 64 -6.31 0.67 0.04
C LEU A 64 -5.63 0.88 1.39
N MET A 65 -4.51 0.19 1.63
CA MET A 65 -3.77 0.22 2.90
C MET A 65 -4.67 -0.06 4.13
N GLY A 66 -5.64 -0.98 3.98
CA GLY A 66 -6.60 -1.36 5.02
C GLY A 66 -7.84 -0.46 5.13
N HIS A 67 -7.89 0.66 4.40
CA HIS A 67 -9.03 1.58 4.41
C HIS A 67 -9.95 1.31 3.23
N LYS A 68 -11.26 1.20 3.48
CA LYS A 68 -12.26 1.01 2.42
C LYS A 68 -12.25 2.18 1.46
N VAL A 69 -12.31 1.90 0.16
CA VAL A 69 -12.43 2.89 -0.92
C VAL A 69 -13.48 2.47 -1.94
N THR A 70 -14.03 3.43 -2.68
CA THR A 70 -14.90 3.17 -3.84
C THR A 70 -14.43 3.95 -5.06
N ASP A 71 -14.74 3.47 -6.25
CA ASP A 71 -14.37 4.09 -7.53
C ASP A 71 -15.04 5.46 -7.79
N GLN A 72 -16.07 5.80 -7.00
CA GLN A 72 -16.76 7.09 -7.02
C GLN A 72 -16.07 8.15 -6.15
N GLU A 73 -15.15 7.76 -5.27
CA GLU A 73 -14.44 8.70 -4.40
C GLU A 73 -13.32 9.42 -5.16
N ARG A 74 -13.18 10.72 -4.89
CA ARG A 74 -12.04 11.52 -5.35
C ARG A 74 -10.86 11.24 -4.44
N LEU A 75 -9.91 10.49 -4.95
CA LEU A 75 -8.73 10.06 -4.21
C LEU A 75 -7.54 10.97 -4.54
N VAL A 76 -6.81 11.36 -3.51
CA VAL A 76 -5.46 11.90 -3.64
C VAL A 76 -4.47 10.83 -3.19
N LEU A 77 -3.44 10.58 -3.98
CA LEU A 77 -2.29 9.76 -3.59
C LEU A 77 -1.10 10.68 -3.42
N TYR A 78 -0.52 10.72 -2.23
CA TYR A 78 0.70 11.48 -1.93
C TYR A 78 1.90 10.52 -1.94
N ASN A 79 2.99 10.93 -2.56
CA ASN A 79 4.29 10.26 -2.71
C ASN A 79 4.41 9.48 -4.04
N SER A 80 5.42 9.82 -4.84
CA SER A 80 5.71 9.23 -6.16
C SER A 80 6.89 8.26 -6.15
N GLY A 81 7.42 7.90 -4.97
CA GLY A 81 8.40 6.84 -4.81
C GLY A 81 7.85 5.48 -5.26
N THR A 82 8.70 4.45 -5.31
CA THR A 82 8.35 3.12 -5.89
C THR A 82 7.04 2.54 -5.36
N PHE A 83 6.75 2.70 -4.07
CA PHE A 83 5.50 2.21 -3.49
C PHE A 83 4.27 3.00 -3.99
N GLY A 84 4.34 4.33 -4.04
CA GLY A 84 3.29 5.18 -4.59
C GLY A 84 3.02 4.91 -6.07
N GLN A 85 4.07 4.73 -6.88
CA GLN A 85 3.91 4.35 -8.29
C GLN A 85 3.17 3.00 -8.45
N GLN A 86 3.43 2.03 -7.58
CA GLN A 86 2.72 0.74 -7.60
C GLN A 86 1.24 0.90 -7.22
N ILE A 87 0.93 1.69 -6.19
CA ILE A 87 -0.45 2.01 -5.83
C ILE A 87 -1.16 2.69 -7.00
N TYR A 88 -0.56 3.75 -7.56
CA TYR A 88 -1.11 4.52 -8.68
C TYR A 88 -1.44 3.63 -9.87
N LYS A 89 -0.49 2.80 -10.30
CA LYS A 89 -0.67 1.84 -11.38
C LYS A 89 -1.83 0.87 -11.11
N ARG A 90 -1.98 0.40 -9.87
CA ARG A 90 -3.04 -0.53 -9.49
C ARG A 90 -4.41 0.12 -9.44
N LEU A 91 -4.50 1.36 -8.94
CA LEU A 91 -5.74 2.14 -8.99
C LEU A 91 -6.18 2.43 -10.44
N GLN A 92 -5.23 2.73 -11.33
CA GLN A 92 -5.49 2.89 -12.77
C GLN A 92 -6.04 1.60 -13.40
N GLN A 93 -5.46 0.43 -13.09
CA GLN A 93 -5.96 -0.87 -13.55
C GLN A 93 -7.37 -1.21 -13.03
N LEU A 94 -7.75 -0.66 -11.88
CA LEU A 94 -9.08 -0.80 -11.29
C LEU A 94 -10.05 0.31 -11.74
N ASN A 95 -9.63 1.16 -12.69
CA ASN A 95 -10.44 2.24 -13.26
C ASN A 95 -10.91 3.31 -12.26
N PHE A 96 -10.10 3.61 -11.23
CA PHE A 96 -10.33 4.78 -10.38
C PHE A 96 -10.10 6.06 -11.19
N SER A 97 -11.19 6.62 -11.71
CA SER A 97 -11.17 7.75 -12.65
C SER A 97 -10.86 9.10 -12.00
N GLN A 98 -11.10 9.24 -10.70
CA GLN A 98 -10.94 10.49 -9.94
C GLN A 98 -9.72 10.42 -9.02
N LEU A 99 -8.54 10.18 -9.61
CA LEU A 99 -7.27 10.04 -8.90
C LEU A 99 -6.32 11.21 -9.21
N LEU A 100 -5.97 11.98 -8.19
CA LEU A 100 -4.91 12.98 -8.24
C LEU A 100 -3.66 12.40 -7.56
N TRP A 101 -2.52 12.40 -8.26
CA TRP A 101 -1.25 11.94 -7.70
C TRP A 101 -0.33 13.12 -7.47
N ILE A 102 0.18 13.27 -6.25
CA ILE A 102 1.00 14.42 -5.85
C ILE A 102 2.30 14.00 -5.18
N ASP A 103 3.33 14.81 -5.36
CA ASP A 103 4.63 14.68 -4.71
C ASP A 103 5.35 16.04 -4.65
N GLU A 104 6.20 16.26 -3.64
CA GLU A 104 7.02 17.47 -3.53
C GLU A 104 8.01 17.62 -4.70
N ASP A 105 8.44 16.51 -5.31
CA ASP A 105 9.33 16.45 -6.46
C ASP A 105 8.55 16.29 -7.79
N ALA A 106 7.35 16.90 -7.89
CA ALA A 106 6.48 16.81 -9.07
C ALA A 106 7.22 17.16 -10.38
N ASP A 107 8.06 18.19 -10.38
CA ASP A 107 8.82 18.61 -11.56
C ASP A 107 9.77 17.51 -12.07
N LEU A 108 10.45 16.80 -11.17
CA LEU A 108 11.32 15.67 -11.54
C LEU A 108 10.49 14.49 -12.05
N CYS A 109 9.35 14.21 -11.41
CA CYS A 109 8.45 13.15 -11.83
C CYS A 109 7.88 13.39 -13.23
N ASN A 110 7.52 14.64 -13.55
CA ASN A 110 7.01 15.03 -14.86
C ASN A 110 8.08 14.91 -15.97
N GLN A 111 9.37 15.12 -15.65
CA GLN A 111 10.47 14.85 -16.59
C GLN A 111 10.54 13.37 -16.99
N ASP A 112 10.14 12.47 -16.08
CA ASP A 112 10.00 11.04 -16.33
C ASP A 112 8.63 10.64 -16.90
N ASN A 113 7.81 11.61 -17.34
CA ASN A 113 6.45 11.45 -17.86
C ASN A 113 5.46 10.81 -16.86
N LEU A 114 5.69 10.97 -15.56
CA LEU A 114 4.71 10.59 -14.53
C LEU A 114 3.75 11.76 -14.30
N PRO A 115 2.42 11.54 -14.31
CA PRO A 115 1.42 12.61 -14.15
C PRO A 115 1.26 13.02 -12.68
N VAL A 116 2.33 13.59 -12.11
CA VAL A 116 2.41 13.98 -10.70
C VAL A 116 2.27 15.48 -10.58
N SER A 117 1.39 15.94 -9.71
CA SER A 117 1.16 17.35 -9.43
C SER A 117 1.84 17.79 -8.13
N ASP A 118 2.11 19.08 -8.03
CA ASP A 118 2.62 19.69 -6.79
C ASP A 118 1.53 19.69 -5.69
N PRO A 119 1.86 19.46 -4.40
CA PRO A 119 0.88 19.46 -3.31
C PRO A 119 0.05 20.75 -3.19
N ARG A 120 0.56 21.89 -3.66
CA ARG A 120 -0.18 23.17 -3.71
C ARG A 120 -1.42 23.09 -4.60
N SER A 121 -1.50 22.14 -5.53
CA SER A 121 -2.72 21.92 -6.32
C SER A 121 -3.93 21.53 -5.47
N LEU A 122 -3.72 21.10 -4.22
CA LEU A 122 -4.79 20.77 -3.28
C LEU A 122 -5.59 21.99 -2.82
N ILE A 123 -5.02 23.20 -2.88
CA ILE A 123 -5.68 24.45 -2.42
C ILE A 123 -6.99 24.67 -3.18
N ASP A 124 -7.00 24.37 -4.48
CA ASP A 124 -8.15 24.56 -5.37
C ASP A 124 -8.89 23.24 -5.68
N SER A 125 -8.46 22.13 -5.10
CA SER A 125 -8.99 20.79 -5.43
C SER A 125 -9.91 20.26 -4.34
N THR A 126 -11.06 19.74 -4.76
CA THR A 126 -11.95 18.99 -3.87
C THR A 126 -11.63 17.50 -3.93
N PHE A 127 -11.46 16.87 -2.76
CA PHE A 127 -11.25 15.42 -2.65
C PHE A 127 -11.90 14.86 -1.39
N ASP A 128 -12.10 13.54 -1.39
CA ASP A 128 -12.76 12.81 -0.30
C ASP A 128 -11.74 12.17 0.64
N LYS A 129 -10.67 11.59 0.08
CA LYS A 129 -9.59 10.93 0.85
C LYS A 129 -8.23 11.22 0.25
N LEU A 130 -7.23 11.39 1.11
CA LEU A 130 -5.82 11.53 0.76
C LEU A 130 -5.01 10.40 1.39
N PHE A 131 -4.35 9.60 0.57
CA PHE A 131 -3.52 8.49 1.01
C PHE A 131 -2.04 8.84 0.92
N ILE A 132 -1.30 8.71 2.03
CA ILE A 132 0.16 8.86 2.03
C ILE A 132 0.80 7.50 1.75
N ALA A 133 1.40 7.35 0.57
CA ALA A 133 2.05 6.12 0.11
C ALA A 133 3.46 5.95 0.70
N SER A 134 3.56 5.89 2.03
CA SER A 134 4.81 5.69 2.75
C SER A 134 4.65 4.70 3.91
N LEU A 135 5.66 3.86 4.11
CA LEU A 135 5.82 3.03 5.30
C LEU A 135 6.85 3.62 6.29
N ASN A 136 7.41 4.79 5.99
CA ASN A 136 8.31 5.47 6.91
C ASN A 136 7.49 6.42 7.81
N PRO A 137 7.45 6.21 9.14
CA PRO A 137 6.63 7.00 10.04
C PRO A 137 7.08 8.46 10.13
N ASP A 138 8.38 8.73 10.20
CA ASP A 138 8.92 10.09 10.31
C ASP A 138 8.62 10.90 9.04
N PHE A 139 8.82 10.26 7.88
CA PHE A 139 8.48 10.86 6.59
C PHE A 139 6.97 11.15 6.47
N THR A 140 6.14 10.23 6.95
CA THR A 140 4.68 10.38 6.96
C THR A 140 4.24 11.54 7.88
N LEU A 141 4.86 11.68 9.05
CA LEU A 141 4.58 12.79 9.97
C LEU A 141 4.95 14.14 9.36
N ARG A 142 6.10 14.23 8.66
CA ARG A 142 6.50 15.43 7.90
C ARG A 142 5.46 15.80 6.86
N ILE A 143 4.97 14.84 6.08
CA ILE A 143 3.94 15.07 5.06
C ILE A 143 2.64 15.56 5.69
N ILE A 144 2.18 14.94 6.78
CA ILE A 144 0.96 15.36 7.48
C ILE A 144 1.09 16.82 7.92
N GLN A 145 2.22 17.21 8.50
CA GLN A 145 2.44 18.58 8.94
C GLN A 145 2.37 19.57 7.76
N HIS A 146 3.00 19.23 6.64
CA HIS A 146 2.94 20.04 5.43
C HIS A 146 1.51 20.15 4.86
N LEU A 147 0.76 19.05 4.82
CA LEU A 147 -0.64 19.05 4.36
C LEU A 147 -1.56 19.91 5.25
N LYS A 148 -1.32 19.91 6.57
CA LYS A 148 -2.03 20.81 7.51
C LYS A 148 -1.78 22.28 7.21
N GLU A 149 -0.53 22.64 6.90
CA GLU A 149 -0.16 24.00 6.53
C GLU A 149 -0.84 24.46 5.24
N LEU A 150 -1.14 23.52 4.33
CA LEU A 150 -1.96 23.74 3.13
C LEU A 150 -3.47 23.75 3.40
N GLY A 151 -3.90 23.59 4.65
CA GLY A 151 -5.31 23.62 5.05
C GLY A 151 -6.07 22.31 4.84
N VAL A 152 -5.37 21.18 4.64
CA VAL A 152 -6.01 19.87 4.51
C VAL A 152 -6.57 19.40 5.86
N ASP A 153 -7.83 18.97 5.87
CA ASP A 153 -8.47 18.36 7.03
C ASP A 153 -7.83 17.00 7.39
N ASP A 154 -7.39 16.87 8.64
CA ASP A 154 -6.80 15.65 9.20
C ASP A 154 -7.70 14.41 9.02
N GLN A 155 -9.02 14.58 9.04
CA GLN A 155 -9.95 13.47 8.89
C GLN A 155 -9.90 12.84 7.49
N LYS A 156 -9.41 13.59 6.49
CA LYS A 156 -9.25 13.09 5.12
C LYS A 156 -7.90 12.41 4.88
N ILE A 157 -6.93 12.60 5.79
CA ILE A 157 -5.58 12.06 5.63
C ILE A 157 -5.51 10.64 6.17
N LEU A 158 -5.28 9.70 5.26
CA LEU A 158 -5.15 8.28 5.52
C LEU A 158 -3.69 7.84 5.32
N LYS A 159 -3.19 7.05 6.26
CA LYS A 159 -1.85 6.46 6.25
C LYS A 159 -1.93 5.00 6.61
N PHE A 160 -0.86 4.26 6.31
CA PHE A 160 -0.70 2.93 6.88
C PHE A 160 -0.57 3.03 8.41
N ASP A 161 -1.38 2.25 9.12
CA ASP A 161 -1.34 2.20 10.58
C ASP A 161 -0.64 0.93 11.05
N PHE A 162 0.59 1.11 11.56
CA PHE A 162 1.41 0.04 12.11
C PHE A 162 0.81 -0.60 13.37
N LYS A 163 -0.19 0.02 14.00
CA LYS A 163 -0.91 -0.56 15.15
C LYS A 163 -1.99 -1.54 14.72
N GLN A 164 -2.37 -1.58 13.45
CA GLN A 164 -3.31 -2.59 12.97
C GLN A 164 -2.74 -3.99 13.19
N GLU A 165 -3.63 -4.93 13.52
CA GLU A 165 -3.22 -6.30 13.76
C GLU A 165 -2.71 -6.93 12.45
N LEU A 166 -1.41 -7.24 12.40
CA LEU A 166 -0.74 -7.80 11.23
C LEU A 166 -1.46 -9.05 10.69
N ASN A 167 -2.03 -9.85 11.59
CA ASN A 167 -2.79 -11.05 11.23
C ASN A 167 -4.00 -10.71 10.36
N THR A 168 -4.78 -9.70 10.77
CA THR A 168 -5.95 -9.22 10.03
C THR A 168 -5.54 -8.70 8.66
N LEU A 169 -4.50 -7.86 8.61
CA LEU A 169 -4.01 -7.30 7.35
C LEU A 169 -3.52 -8.37 6.38
N ILE A 170 -2.80 -9.38 6.84
CA ILE A 170 -2.36 -10.50 5.99
C ILE A 170 -3.57 -11.34 5.53
N ALA A 171 -4.54 -11.58 6.40
CA ALA A 171 -5.77 -12.31 6.06
C ALA A 171 -6.60 -11.62 4.98
N GLU A 172 -6.58 -10.28 4.90
CA GLU A 172 -7.24 -9.54 3.82
C GLU A 172 -6.66 -9.82 2.43
N TYR A 173 -5.42 -10.28 2.34
CA TYR A 173 -4.82 -10.77 1.08
C TYR A 173 -5.21 -12.22 0.77
N GLY A 174 -6.10 -12.82 1.57
CA GLY A 174 -6.51 -14.21 1.42
C GLY A 174 -5.41 -15.18 1.88
N ILE A 175 -4.59 -14.81 2.87
CA ILE A 175 -3.49 -15.64 3.36
C ILE A 175 -3.64 -15.89 4.87
N ASN A 176 -3.49 -17.15 5.28
CA ASN A 176 -3.42 -17.50 6.70
C ASN A 176 -2.16 -16.86 7.33
N PRO A 177 -2.29 -16.00 8.35
CA PRO A 177 -1.15 -15.27 8.89
C PRO A 177 -0.17 -16.13 9.71
N ASN A 178 -0.53 -17.37 10.03
CA ASN A 178 0.32 -18.29 10.80
C ASN A 178 0.97 -19.37 9.93
N SER A 179 0.24 -19.93 8.95
CA SER A 179 0.79 -20.92 8.02
C SER A 179 1.31 -20.33 6.70
N PHE A 180 0.97 -19.08 6.41
CA PHE A 180 1.23 -18.38 5.14
C PHE A 180 0.60 -19.04 3.90
N GLU A 181 -0.36 -19.93 4.10
CA GLU A 181 -1.11 -20.57 3.02
C GLU A 181 -2.19 -19.65 2.47
N VAL A 182 -2.34 -19.60 1.15
CA VAL A 182 -3.47 -18.92 0.51
C VAL A 182 -4.75 -19.69 0.86
N PHE A 183 -5.81 -18.98 1.25
CA PHE A 183 -7.12 -19.57 1.44
C PHE A 183 -7.59 -20.16 0.11
N THR A 184 -7.90 -21.45 0.10
CA THR A 184 -8.50 -22.10 -1.06
C THR A 184 -9.94 -21.59 -1.21
N ALA A 185 -10.23 -21.00 -2.36
CA ALA A 185 -11.60 -20.70 -2.79
C ALA A 185 -12.37 -21.99 -3.10
#